data_AF-A0A923MAJ6-F1
#
_entry.id   AF-A0A923MAJ6-F1
#
_cell.length_a   1.000
_cell.length_b   1.000
_cell.length_c   1.000
_cell.angle_alpha   90.00
_cell.angle_beta   90.00
_cell.angle_gamma   90.00
#
_symmetry.space_group_name_H-M   'P 1'
#
loop_
_entity.id
_entity.type
_entity.pdbx_description
1 polymer ?
#
loop_
_entity_poly.entity_id
_entity_poly.type
_entity_poly.pdbx_seq_one_letter_code
_entity_poly.pdbx_strand_id
1 'polypeptide(L)'
;MPNLQWEMDQLRLADEHIATAERSIAELRSDIEKQQAHGGDSYLGERALHAALGALEEFRRHRELIVDTIQSIKDGRLPST
;
A
#
# COMPACT_ATOMS: atom_id res chain seq x y z
N MET A 1 15.03 -9.37 -20.85
CA MET A 1 13.80 -10.10 -20.51
C MET A 1 13.48 -9.80 -19.06
N PRO A 2 12.21 -9.54 -18.69
CA PRO A 2 11.83 -9.40 -17.29
C PRO A 2 12.24 -10.67 -16.53
N ASN A 3 12.93 -10.49 -15.40
CA ASN A 3 13.45 -11.58 -14.59
C ASN A 3 12.38 -11.95 -13.55
N LEU A 4 11.82 -13.15 -13.65
CA LEU A 4 10.80 -13.65 -12.72
C LEU A 4 11.21 -13.49 -11.26
N GLN A 5 12.50 -13.72 -10.95
CA GLN A 5 13.01 -13.55 -9.59
C GLN A 5 12.93 -12.09 -9.12
N TRP A 6 13.25 -11.14 -10.01
CA TRP A 6 13.18 -9.71 -9.69
C TRP A 6 11.74 -9.28 -9.40
N GLU A 7 10.77 -9.72 -10.21
CA GLU A 7 9.35 -9.41 -9.98
C GLU A 7 8.84 -10.01 -8.66
N MET A 8 9.27 -11.22 -8.31
CA MET A 8 8.95 -11.82 -7.01
C MET A 8 9.54 -11.03 -5.84
N ASP A 9 10.76 -10.50 -5.98
CA ASP A 9 11.38 -9.64 -4.98
C ASP A 9 10.63 -8.30 -4.84
N GLN A 10 10.18 -7.71 -5.96
CA GLN A 10 9.33 -6.52 -5.96
C GLN A 10 7.98 -6.77 -5.30
N LEU A 11 7.36 -7.94 -5.53
CA LEU A 11 6.10 -8.31 -4.90
C LEU A 11 6.25 -8.37 -3.38
N ARG A 12 7.31 -9.01 -2.88
CA ARG A 12 7.60 -9.06 -1.44
C ARG A 12 7.77 -7.66 -0.85
N LEU A 13 8.50 -6.79 -1.54
CA LEU A 13 8.69 -5.41 -1.09
C LEU A 13 7.37 -4.62 -1.07
N ALA A 14 6.51 -4.80 -2.08
CA ALA A 14 5.19 -4.20 -2.11
C ALA A 14 4.31 -4.68 -0.94
N ASP A 15 4.33 -5.98 -0.63
CA ASP A 15 3.64 -6.54 0.55
C ASP A 15 4.14 -5.91 1.86
N GLU A 16 5.46 -5.74 2.02
CA GLU A 16 6.06 -5.11 3.19
C GLU A 16 5.66 -3.64 3.36
N HIS A 17 5.61 -2.88 2.25
CA HIS A 17 5.17 -1.49 2.26
C HIS A 17 3.67 -1.37 2.60
N ILE A 18 2.81 -2.23 2.05
CA ILE A 18 1.39 -2.28 2.38
C ILE A 18 1.19 -2.57 3.86
N ALA A 19 1.85 -3.60 4.39
CA ALA A 19 1.74 -3.96 5.81
C ALA A 19 2.22 -2.82 6.72
N THR A 20 3.25 -2.08 6.32
CA THR A 20 3.76 -0.92 7.06
C THR A 20 2.76 0.23 7.03
N ALA A 21 2.20 0.55 5.86
CA ALA A 21 1.20 1.59 5.71
C ALA A 21 -0.07 1.29 6.52
N GLU A 22 -0.54 0.04 6.51
CA GLU A 22 -1.71 -0.40 7.28
C GLU A 22 -1.51 -0.23 8.80
N ARG A 23 -0.31 -0.56 9.31
CA ARG A 23 0.04 -0.32 10.73
C ARG A 23 0.01 1.16 11.06
N SER A 24 0.67 2.01 10.27
CA SER A 24 0.68 3.45 10.50
C SER A 24 -0.70 4.09 10.40
N ILE A 25 -1.57 3.59 9.51
CA ILE A 25 -2.98 4.01 9.44
C ILE A 25 -3.73 3.65 10.71
N ALA A 26 -3.53 2.45 11.25
CA ALA A 26 -4.16 2.04 12.51
C ALA A 26 -3.70 2.91 13.70
N GLU A 27 -2.42 3.24 13.76
CA GLU A 27 -1.85 4.15 14.76
C GLU A 27 -2.44 5.57 14.65
N LEU A 28 -2.47 6.14 13.43
CA LEU A 28 -3.07 7.45 13.16
C LEU A 28 -4.55 7.50 13.58
N ARG A 29 -5.32 6.45 13.29
CA ARG A 29 -6.72 6.35 13.73
C ARG A 29 -6.84 6.36 15.25
N SER A 30 -6.00 5.57 15.93
CA SER A 30 -5.99 5.52 17.40
C SER A 30 -5.69 6.89 18.00
N ASP A 31 -4.77 7.64 17.43
CA ASP A 31 -4.39 8.96 17.94
C ASP A 31 -5.45 10.02 17.67
N ILE A 32 -6.11 9.98 16.50
CA ILE A 32 -7.29 10.82 16.20
C ILE A 32 -8.41 10.54 17.20
N GLU A 33 -8.74 9.27 17.44
CA GLU A 33 -9.80 8.87 18.38
C GLU A 33 -9.49 9.36 19.80
N LYS A 34 -8.24 9.23 20.26
CA LYS A 34 -7.82 9.79 21.55
C LYS A 34 -7.96 11.31 21.58
N GLN A 35 -7.52 12.01 20.54
CA GLN A 35 -7.58 13.46 20.47
C GLN A 35 -9.03 13.97 20.52
N GLN A 36 -9.93 13.35 19.75
CA GLN A 36 -11.35 13.65 19.76
C GLN A 36 -12.00 13.37 21.12
N ALA A 37 -11.65 12.26 21.78
CA ALA A 37 -12.17 11.93 23.11
C ALA A 37 -11.80 12.97 24.18
N HIS A 38 -10.71 13.71 24.00
CA HIS A 38 -10.27 14.78 24.90
C HIS A 38 -10.76 16.18 24.45
N GLY A 39 -11.64 16.24 23.44
CA GLY A 39 -12.15 17.50 22.89
C GLY A 39 -11.13 18.28 22.07
N GLY A 40 -10.04 17.64 21.64
CA GLY A 40 -9.00 18.24 20.82
C GLY A 40 -9.40 18.29 19.34
N ASP A 41 -8.82 19.24 18.61
CA ASP A 41 -9.00 19.37 17.16
C ASP A 41 -8.25 18.26 16.40
N SER A 42 -8.97 17.36 15.76
CA SER A 42 -8.44 16.24 14.98
C SER A 42 -8.26 16.53 13.49
N TYR A 43 -8.54 17.75 13.02
CA TYR A 43 -8.61 18.05 11.58
C TYR A 43 -7.32 17.69 10.81
N LEU A 44 -6.15 18.03 11.36
CA LEU A 44 -4.87 17.70 10.74
C LEU A 44 -4.62 16.18 10.71
N GLY A 45 -5.00 15.47 11.77
CA GLY A 45 -4.92 14.01 11.83
C GLY A 45 -5.82 13.35 10.79
N GLU A 46 -7.06 13.80 10.65
CA GLU A 46 -8.01 13.29 9.66
C GLU A 46 -7.52 13.53 8.22
N ARG A 47 -6.92 14.70 7.94
CA ARG A 47 -6.29 14.96 6.63
C ARG A 47 -5.11 14.04 6.36
N ALA A 48 -4.25 13.81 7.35
CA ALA A 48 -3.12 12.90 7.23
C ALA A 48 -3.60 11.45 7.01
N LEU A 49 -4.63 11.02 7.73
CA LEU A 49 -5.26 9.71 7.56
C LEU A 49 -5.83 9.54 6.14
N HIS A 50 -6.54 10.56 5.62
CA HIS A 50 -7.08 10.51 4.26
C HIS A 50 -5.97 10.38 3.21
N ALA A 51 -4.88 11.13 3.36
CA ALA A 51 -3.72 11.01 2.47
C ALA A 51 -3.06 9.63 2.56
N ALA A 52 -2.92 9.08 3.78
CA ALA A 52 -2.34 7.75 4.00
C ALA A 52 -3.20 6.64 3.37
N LEU A 53 -4.54 6.74 3.47
CA LEU A 53 -5.46 5.82 2.80
C LEU A 53 -5.31 5.88 1.26
N GLY A 54 -5.17 7.09 0.70
CA GLY A 54 -4.90 7.26 -0.73
C GLY A 54 -3.58 6.60 -1.17
N ALA A 55 -2.52 6.77 -0.38
CA ALA A 55 -1.23 6.15 -0.66
C ALA A 55 -1.28 4.61 -0.56
N LEU A 56 -2.00 4.07 0.42
CA LEU A 56 -2.22 2.63 0.56
C LEU A 56 -2.92 2.04 -0.68
N GLU A 57 -3.89 2.76 -1.24
CA GLU A 57 -4.59 2.34 -2.45
C GLU A 57 -3.66 2.29 -3.67
N GLU A 58 -2.76 3.28 -3.82
CA GLU A 58 -1.73 3.25 -4.86
C GLU A 58 -0.76 2.07 -4.69
N PHE A 59 -0.36 1.73 -3.45
CA PHE A 59 0.48 0.56 -3.22
C PHE A 59 -0.23 -0.75 -3.58
N ARG A 60 -1.52 -0.87 -3.28
CA ARG A 60 -2.32 -2.06 -3.65
C ARG A 60 -2.43 -2.20 -5.18
N ARG A 61 -2.69 -1.10 -5.89
CA ARG A 61 -2.69 -1.09 -7.36
C ARG A 61 -1.33 -1.47 -7.95
N HIS A 62 -0.25 -0.92 -7.41
CA HIS A 62 1.10 -1.30 -7.86
C HIS A 62 1.37 -2.79 -7.62
N ARG A 63 0.98 -3.34 -6.47
CA ARG A 63 1.10 -4.77 -6.19
C ARG A 63 0.35 -5.63 -7.21
N GLU A 64 -0.87 -5.25 -7.59
CA GLU A 64 -1.65 -5.95 -8.61
C GLU A 64 -0.93 -5.99 -9.96
N LEU A 65 -0.34 -4.87 -10.41
CA LEU A 65 0.45 -4.83 -11.64
C LEU A 65 1.65 -5.78 -11.61
N ILE A 66 2.33 -5.91 -10.46
CA ILE A 66 3.44 -6.87 -10.31
C ILE A 66 2.92 -8.31 -10.40
N VAL A 67 1.81 -8.63 -9.75
CA VAL A 67 1.18 -9.96 -9.82
C VAL A 67 0.80 -10.32 -11.26
N ASP A 68 0.20 -9.39 -11.99
CA ASP A 68 -0.19 -9.58 -13.40
C ASP A 68 1.04 -9.76 -14.30
N THR A 69 2.12 -9.03 -14.02
CA THR A 69 3.40 -9.17 -14.73
C THR A 69 4.02 -10.54 -14.48
N ILE A 70 4.06 -11.00 -13.23
CA ILE A 70 4.54 -12.34 -12.86
C ILE A 70 3.73 -13.41 -13.59
N GLN A 71 2.41 -13.28 -13.62
CA GLN A 71 1.53 -14.24 -14.28
C GLN A 71 1.78 -14.26 -15.80
N SER A 72 1.93 -13.09 -16.42
CA SER A 72 2.24 -12.98 -17.85
C SER A 72 3.56 -13.69 -18.19
N ILE A 73 4.61 -13.47 -17.39
CA ILE A 73 5.91 -14.14 -17.56
C ILE A 73 5.78 -15.65 -17.42
N LYS A 74 5.06 -16.13 -16.40
CA LYS A 74 4.83 -17.57 -16.17
C LYS A 74 4.08 -18.22 -17.34
N ASP A 75 3.16 -17.50 -17.97
CA ASP A 75 2.39 -17.96 -19.13
C ASP A 75 3.15 -17.82 -20.46
N GLY A 76 4.37 -17.28 -20.46
CA GLY A 76 5.14 -16.98 -21.67
C GLY A 76 4.54 -15.85 -22.52
N ARG A 77 3.69 -15.00 -21.92
CA ARG A 77 3.09 -13.82 -22.55
C ARG A 77 3.92 -12.58 -22.24
N LEU A 78 3.96 -11.63 -23.17
CA LEU A 78 4.51 -10.31 -22.86
C LEU A 78 3.55 -9.62 -21.87
N PRO A 79 4.08 -8.98 -20.81
CA PRO A 79 3.24 -8.26 -19.86
C PRO A 79 2.47 -7.17 -20.60
N SER A 80 1.17 -7.06 -20.31
CA SER A 80 0.31 -6.04 -20.89
C SER A 80 0.74 -4.68 -20.35
N THR A 81 1.39 -3.88 -21.18
CA THR A 81 1.73 -2.47 -20.91
C THR A 81 0.50 -1.60 -20.90
#